data_AF-J2XD07-F1
#
_entry.id   AF-J2XD07-F1
#
_cell.length_a   1.000
_cell.length_b   1.000
_cell.length_c   1.000
_cell.angle_alpha   90.00
_cell.angle_beta   90.00
_cell.angle_gamma   90.00
#
_symmetry.space_group_name_H-M   'P 1'
#
loop_
_entity.id
_entity.type
_entity.pdbx_description
1 polymer ?
#
loop_
_entity_poly.entity_id
_entity_poly.type
_entity_poly.pdbx_seq_one_letter_code
_entity_poly.pdbx_strand_id
1 'polypeptide(L)' 'MNRRKKIKQLLKAHAKKASAKLAPASKSKYISKADRLKLAAESGLDSIISPES' A
#
# COMPACT_ATOMS: atom_id res chain seq x y z
N MET A 1 -34.60 0.32 0.00
CA MET A 1 -33.45 -0.53 0.38
C MET A 1 -33.81 -1.98 0.12
N ASN A 2 -33.38 -2.53 -1.02
CA ASN A 2 -33.76 -3.89 -1.44
C ASN A 2 -32.53 -4.80 -1.33
N ARG A 3 -32.67 -6.08 -0.94
CA ARG A 3 -31.53 -6.97 -0.63
C ARG A 3 -30.49 -7.00 -1.76
N ARG A 4 -30.99 -7.04 -3.01
CA ARG A 4 -30.15 -6.98 -4.23
C ARG A 4 -29.26 -5.73 -4.30
N LYS A 5 -29.79 -4.55 -3.92
CA LYS A 5 -29.00 -3.30 -3.91
C LYS A 5 -27.95 -3.33 -2.80
N LYS A 6 -28.29 -3.85 -1.61
CA LYS A 6 -27.36 -3.96 -0.47
C LYS A 6 -26.19 -4.92 -0.78
N ILE A 7 -26.47 -6.08 -1.37
CA ILE A 7 -25.43 -7.03 -1.79
C ILE A 7 -24.48 -6.39 -2.81
N LYS A 8 -25.02 -5.74 -3.85
CA LYS A 8 -24.19 -5.03 -4.85
C LYS A 8 -23.32 -3.94 -4.22
N GLN A 9 -23.83 -3.20 -3.24
CA GLN A 9 -23.07 -2.18 -2.53
C GLN A 9 -21.92 -2.79 -1.71
N LEU A 10 -22.18 -3.87 -0.97
CA LEU A 10 -21.17 -4.57 -0.18
C LEU A 10 -20.06 -5.14 -1.08
N LEU A 11 -20.41 -5.83 -2.17
CA LEU A 11 -19.44 -6.41 -3.09
C LEU A 11 -18.53 -5.36 -3.71
N LYS A 12 -19.08 -4.22 -4.13
CA LYS A 12 -18.28 -3.09 -4.65
C LYS A 12 -17.32 -2.52 -3.60
N ALA A 13 -17.77 -2.40 -2.35
CA ALA A 13 -16.93 -1.90 -1.26
C ALA A 13 -15.78 -2.88 -0.96
N HIS A 14 -16.04 -4.19 -0.95
CA HIS A 14 -15.01 -5.20 -0.74
C HIS A 14 -14.00 -5.24 -1.89
N ALA A 15 -14.45 -5.18 -3.14
CA ALA A 15 -13.57 -5.10 -4.31
C ALA A 15 -12.65 -3.87 -4.23
N LYS A 16 -13.20 -2.69 -3.93
CA LYS A 16 -12.41 -1.46 -3.76
C LYS A 16 -11.35 -1.58 -2.65
N LYS A 17 -11.71 -2.19 -1.51
CA LYS A 17 -10.76 -2.43 -0.40
C LYS A 17 -9.66 -3.42 -0.78
N ALA A 18 -9.97 -4.48 -1.52
CA ALA A 18 -8.98 -5.43 -1.98
C ALA A 18 -8.01 -4.80 -2.98
N SER A 19 -8.52 -4.06 -3.98
CA SER A 19 -7.68 -3.35 -4.96
C SER A 19 -6.78 -2.31 -4.30
N ALA A 20 -7.26 -1.60 -3.27
CA ALA A 20 -6.44 -0.61 -2.56
C ALA A 20 -5.30 -1.23 -1.74
N LYS A 21 -5.43 -2.49 -1.30
CA LYS A 21 -4.38 -3.20 -0.56
C LYS A 21 -3.30 -3.77 -1.49
N LEU A 22 -3.71 -4.22 -2.68
CA LEU A 22 -2.81 -4.82 -3.66
C LEU A 22 -2.11 -3.77 -4.54
N ALA A 23 -2.72 -2.59 -4.70
CA ALA A 23 -2.12 -1.54 -5.52
C ALA A 23 -0.91 -0.93 -4.79
N PRO A 24 0.30 -0.94 -5.40
CA PRO A 24 1.40 -0.13 -4.90
C PRO A 24 0.98 1.34 -4.94
N ALA A 25 1.52 2.15 -4.02
CA ALA A 25 1.30 3.58 -4.05
C ALA A 25 1.76 4.13 -5.41
N SER A 26 0.80 4.53 -6.25
CA SER A 26 1.05 4.92 -7.65
C SER A 26 1.90 6.17 -7.81
N LYS A 27 2.17 6.87 -6.71
CA LYS A 27 3.06 8.03 -6.65
C LYS A 27 4.11 7.76 -5.57
N SER A 28 5.37 7.98 -5.92
CA SER A 28 6.44 8.10 -4.95
C SER A 28 6.04 9.18 -3.94
N LYS A 29 6.02 8.83 -2.65
CA LYS A 29 5.78 9.79 -1.57
C LYS A 29 6.74 10.97 -1.75
N TYR A 30 6.22 12.19 -1.81
CA TYR A 30 7.08 13.37 -1.83
C TYR A 30 7.76 13.46 -0.46
N ILE A 31 9.05 13.16 -0.45
CA ILE A 31 9.90 13.08 0.73
C ILE A 31 10.87 14.26 0.61
N SER A 32 10.99 15.06 1.67
CA SER A 32 11.92 16.18 1.72
C SER A 32 13.38 15.69 1.57
N LYS A 33 14.32 16.56 1.19
CA LYS A 33 15.73 16.16 1.03
C LYS A 33 16.31 15.53 2.32
N ALA A 34 15.90 16.02 3.49
CA ALA A 34 16.33 15.49 4.78
C ALA A 34 15.77 14.08 5.04
N ASP A 35 14.50 13.86 4.72
CA ASP A 35 13.84 12.58 4.95
C ASP A 35 14.32 11.50 3.96
N ARG A 36 14.77 11.89 2.76
CA ARG A 36 15.36 10.96 1.79
C ARG A 36 16.71 10.41 2.27
N LEU A 37 17.52 11.23 2.94
CA LEU A 37 18.79 10.79 3.53
C LEU A 37 18.56 9.80 4.68
N LYS A 38 17.54 10.04 5.51
CA LYS A 38 17.15 9.12 6.60
C LYS A 38 16.63 7.79 6.06
N LEU A 39 15.74 7.84 5.07
CA LEU A 39 15.21 6.63 4.45
C LEU A 39 16.25 5.84 3.68
N ALA A 40 17.25 6.47 3.06
CA ALA A 40 18.34 5.78 2.40
C ALA A 40 19.28 5.06 3.40
N ALA A 41 19.50 5.65 4.58
CA ALA A 41 20.23 5.02 5.67
C ALA A 41 19.46 3.83 6.28
N GLU A 42 18.14 3.94 6.41
CA GLU A 42 17.27 2.86 6.91
C GLU A 42 17.05 1.75 5.87
N SER A 43 16.83 2.09 4.59
CA SER A 43 16.66 1.09 3.51
C SER A 43 17.94 0.30 3.22
N GLY A 44 19.10 0.89 3.52
CA GLY A 44 20.38 0.19 3.50
C GLY A 44 20.45 -0.92 4.54
N LEU A 45 19.73 -0.80 5.67
CA LEU A 45 19.69 -1.83 6.72
C LEU A 45 18.67 -2.93 6.39
N ASP A 46 17.50 -2.58 5.85
CA ASP A 46 16.47 -3.58 5.49
C ASP A 46 16.90 -4.47 4.30
N SER A 47 17.67 -3.95 3.34
CA SER A 47 18.23 -4.75 2.23
C SER A 47 19.32 -5.73 2.68
N ILE A 48 19.91 -5.53 3.86
CA ILE A 48 20.94 -6.42 4.43
C ILE A 48 20.29 -7.53 5.28
N ILE A 49 19.02 -7.39 5.68
CA ILE A 49 18.28 -8.36 6.52
C ILE A 49 17.50 -9.39 5.68
N SER A 50 17.64 -9.41 4.35
CA SER A 50 17.21 -10.55 3.53
C SER A 50 18.39 -11.34 2.95
N PRO A 51 19.17 -12.07 3.78
CA PRO A 51 19.83 -13.29 3.33
C PRO A 51 18.88 -14.49 3.52
N GLU A 52 18.70 -15.25 2.44
CA GLU A 52 18.47 -16.70 2.45
C GLU A 52 17.21 -17.27 3.16
N SER A 53 16.23 -17.74 2.39
CA SER A 53 15.61 -19.08 2.47
C SER A 53 14.46 -19.24 1.46
#